data_AF-A0A5A5TGS0-F1
#
_entry.id   AF-A0A5A5TGS0-F1
#
_cell.length_a   1.000
_cell.length_b   1.000
_cell.length_c   1.000
_cell.angle_alpha   90.00
_cell.angle_beta   90.00
_cell.angle_gamma   90.00
#
_symmetry.space_group_name_H-M   'P 1'
#
loop_
_entity.id
_entity.type
_entity.pdbx_description
1 polymer ?
#
loop_
_entity_poly.entity_id
_entity_poly.type
_entity_poly.pdbx_seq_one_letter_code
_entity_poly.pdbx_strand_id
1 'polypeptide(L)'
;MRLDNASDVQTVVGKLCQFLGTSLVVGHNIRAFDAVELEGMGVRIEQDHILDTLFLARLFHPDSLYHHLGIVCQKYGVEVVQDELHSALPDAQATYKLLLAMGKRLFQREDALVTGIRALVAPGSAFDQVILQPWGIPADPMLTWKLVPTPSLPDVITPLRGNVSSPAMQKALRGKADILIEHDDFDVRYIESLSDNEHSLVTVHSYQRIERALATYSQLRNVYVLPNPATVLCPEHLYNVILAEPVQEKKLQLFCLYQASHNHDAAILYPFRFPQQAQQEPVIRELRQQLYEACCSYETKDHPVHCEASAVMQSVLDRYPLLLSTHENLIHHKQSLPATTIVVDDLADLQMHLAEYCAIYCTSDQLRSLLSLDAEKRVLELFEAQINAWASVYAPDAGYRERLPFASFIPYLKKTSDAQQEPLLSQLQKTGKQGAAIAKILQDFCEQALKKAPSPAYLHAFWIDVWFDEESKAIQQWKICGVSQDLRTIFQEYYWKPYKFHVLAGTALVLGKSQTQFLQQYFSFPEGLPFRRDPRSPKRVYLPHLFMLVSKLPICYT
;
A
#
# COMPACT_ATOMS: atom_id res chain seq x y z
N MET A 1 -31.28 20.27 18.40
CA MET A 1 -32.32 20.82 17.50
C MET A 1 -33.70 20.47 18.09
N ARG A 2 -34.62 21.43 18.25
CA ARG A 2 -36.01 21.15 18.67
C ARG A 2 -36.87 20.96 17.43
N LEU A 3 -37.55 19.82 17.32
CA LEU A 3 -38.39 19.44 16.16
C LEU A 3 -39.85 19.90 16.32
N ASP A 4 -40.18 20.54 17.45
CA ASP A 4 -41.55 20.84 17.89
C ASP A 4 -42.36 21.73 16.91
N ASN A 5 -41.67 22.44 16.01
CA ASN A 5 -42.27 23.30 14.98
C ASN A 5 -42.02 22.80 13.53
N ALA A 6 -41.49 21.58 13.36
CA ALA A 6 -41.23 21.02 12.03
C ALA A 6 -42.55 20.56 11.37
N SER A 7 -42.64 20.70 10.05
CA SER A 7 -43.73 20.08 9.28
C SER A 7 -43.66 18.55 9.39
N ASP A 8 -44.78 17.88 9.19
CA ASP A 8 -44.80 16.42 9.13
C ASP A 8 -43.94 15.90 7.96
N VAL A 9 -43.43 14.68 8.12
CA VAL A 9 -42.48 14.07 7.18
C VAL A 9 -43.06 13.97 5.77
N GLN A 10 -44.35 13.68 5.60
CA GLN A 10 -44.97 13.53 4.29
C GLN A 10 -45.04 14.86 3.55
N THR A 11 -45.37 15.95 4.25
CA THR A 11 -45.31 17.30 3.70
C THR A 11 -43.89 17.67 3.27
N VAL A 12 -42.87 17.32 4.06
CA VAL A 12 -41.46 17.61 3.73
C VAL A 12 -41.00 16.78 2.53
N VAL A 13 -41.32 15.49 2.48
CA VAL A 13 -41.04 14.58 1.37
C VAL A 13 -41.66 15.09 0.06
N GLY A 14 -42.94 15.50 0.07
CA GLY A 14 -43.60 16.04 -1.11
C GLY A 14 -42.92 17.33 -1.62
N LYS A 15 -42.54 18.23 -0.72
CA LYS A 15 -41.78 19.44 -1.06
C LYS A 15 -40.39 19.10 -1.60
N LEU A 16 -39.71 18.09 -1.04
CA LEU A 16 -38.40 17.66 -1.49
C LEU A 16 -38.46 17.05 -2.89
N CYS A 17 -39.42 16.17 -3.17
CA CYS A 17 -39.63 15.63 -4.53
C CYS A 17 -39.86 16.74 -5.56
N GLN A 18 -40.68 17.73 -5.21
CA GLN A 18 -40.93 18.88 -6.09
C GLN A 18 -39.67 19.73 -6.28
N PHE A 19 -38.88 19.92 -5.22
CA PHE A 19 -37.63 20.68 -5.26
C PHE A 19 -36.56 19.99 -6.11
N LEU A 20 -36.38 18.68 -5.95
CA LEU A 20 -35.41 17.90 -6.71
C LEU A 20 -35.80 17.85 -8.19
N GLY A 21 -37.07 17.54 -8.51
CA GLY A 21 -37.55 17.45 -9.88
C GLY A 21 -36.67 16.51 -10.72
N THR A 22 -36.11 17.03 -11.82
CA THR A 22 -35.15 16.33 -12.69
C THR A 22 -33.72 16.84 -12.51
N SER A 23 -33.43 17.52 -11.40
CA SER A 23 -32.12 18.11 -11.15
C SER A 23 -31.10 17.05 -10.80
N LEU A 24 -29.85 17.29 -11.17
CA LEU A 24 -28.72 16.52 -10.63
C LEU A 24 -28.55 16.83 -9.15
N VAL A 25 -28.29 15.79 -8.35
CA VAL A 25 -28.13 15.89 -6.91
C VAL A 25 -26.68 15.64 -6.54
N VAL A 26 -26.08 16.60 -5.85
CA VAL A 26 -24.69 16.55 -5.42
C VAL A 26 -24.64 16.42 -3.90
N GLY A 27 -23.87 15.47 -3.40
CA GLY A 27 -23.66 15.29 -1.96
C GLY A 27 -22.30 14.65 -1.66
N HIS A 28 -21.98 14.49 -0.38
CA HIS A 28 -20.76 13.81 0.06
C HIS A 28 -21.15 12.52 0.78
N ASN A 29 -20.77 11.36 0.21
CA ASN A 29 -21.27 10.04 0.61
C ASN A 29 -22.78 9.82 0.38
N ILE A 30 -23.37 10.59 -0.54
CA ILE A 30 -24.81 10.60 -0.79
C ILE A 30 -25.34 9.27 -1.33
N ARG A 31 -24.57 8.55 -2.17
CA ARG A 31 -25.03 7.29 -2.78
C ARG A 31 -25.26 6.19 -1.74
N ALA A 32 -24.37 6.12 -0.74
CA ALA A 32 -24.38 5.08 0.28
C ALA A 32 -25.12 5.48 1.57
N PHE A 33 -25.49 6.75 1.71
CA PHE A 33 -26.12 7.28 2.92
C PHE A 33 -27.46 7.95 2.61
N ASP A 34 -27.47 9.24 2.23
CA ASP A 34 -28.72 10.00 2.14
C ASP A 34 -29.70 9.44 1.09
N ALA A 35 -29.22 8.97 -0.06
CA ALA A 35 -30.10 8.44 -1.11
C ALA A 35 -30.86 7.18 -0.67
N VAL A 36 -30.22 6.31 0.12
CA VAL A 36 -30.84 5.08 0.66
C VAL A 36 -31.93 5.43 1.68
N GLU A 37 -31.63 6.37 2.58
CA GLU A 37 -32.59 6.86 3.57
C GLU A 37 -33.78 7.57 2.92
N LEU A 38 -33.51 8.41 1.92
CA LEU A 38 -34.52 9.12 1.14
C LEU A 38 -35.42 8.15 0.37
N GLU A 39 -34.87 7.10 -0.24
CA GLU A 39 -35.65 6.07 -0.92
C GLU A 39 -36.59 5.35 0.07
N GLY A 40 -36.11 5.03 1.28
CA GLY A 40 -36.93 4.50 2.37
C GLY A 40 -38.09 5.42 2.80
N MET A 41 -37.98 6.72 2.53
CA MET A 41 -39.01 7.73 2.78
C MET A 41 -39.90 8.02 1.55
N GLY A 42 -39.67 7.36 0.42
CA GLY A 42 -40.42 7.55 -0.83
C GLY A 42 -39.85 8.64 -1.75
N VAL A 43 -38.64 9.14 -1.49
CA VAL A 43 -37.91 10.08 -2.35
C VAL A 43 -36.85 9.30 -3.13
N ARG A 44 -37.17 8.94 -4.37
CA ARG A 44 -36.22 8.23 -5.24
C ARG A 44 -35.40 9.21 -6.06
N ILE A 45 -34.08 9.02 -6.04
CA ILE A 45 -33.13 9.74 -6.89
C ILE A 45 -32.47 8.71 -7.80
N GLU A 46 -32.59 8.88 -9.11
CA GLU A 46 -31.95 7.95 -10.06
C GLU A 46 -30.43 8.04 -9.94
N GLN A 47 -29.75 6.89 -10.04
CA GLN A 47 -28.30 6.79 -9.80
C GLN A 47 -27.47 7.66 -10.76
N ASP A 48 -27.94 7.80 -12.00
CA ASP A 48 -27.34 8.65 -13.03
C ASP A 48 -27.55 10.16 -12.80
N HIS A 49 -28.44 10.53 -11.87
CA HIS A 49 -28.62 11.90 -11.39
C HIS A 49 -27.81 12.22 -10.12
N ILE A 50 -27.14 11.24 -9.51
CA ILE A 50 -26.35 11.44 -8.28
C ILE A 50 -24.87 11.64 -8.59
N LEU A 51 -24.32 12.76 -8.13
CA LEU A 51 -22.89 13.02 -8.09
C LEU A 51 -22.37 12.98 -6.64
N ASP A 52 -21.57 11.97 -6.34
CA ASP A 52 -20.99 11.78 -5.01
C ASP A 52 -19.57 12.35 -4.92
N THR A 53 -19.41 13.44 -4.17
CA THR A 53 -18.10 14.08 -3.96
C THR A 53 -17.12 13.22 -3.16
N LEU A 54 -17.59 12.22 -2.39
CA LEU A 54 -16.70 11.25 -1.75
C LEU A 54 -16.08 10.33 -2.81
N PHE A 55 -16.87 9.91 -3.80
CA PHE A 55 -16.35 9.16 -4.95
C PHE A 55 -15.32 9.99 -5.72
N LEU A 56 -15.60 11.27 -5.98
CA LEU A 56 -14.64 12.19 -6.63
C LEU A 56 -13.36 12.37 -5.79
N ALA A 57 -13.48 12.50 -4.48
CA ALA A 57 -12.32 12.63 -3.60
C ALA A 57 -11.44 11.38 -3.64
N ARG A 58 -12.04 10.18 -3.65
CA ARG A 58 -11.31 8.90 -3.81
C ARG A 58 -10.70 8.77 -5.20
N LEU A 59 -11.37 9.29 -6.22
CA LEU A 59 -10.90 9.29 -7.60
C LEU A 59 -9.67 10.19 -7.79
N PHE A 60 -9.69 11.41 -7.23
CA PHE A 60 -8.62 12.39 -7.39
C PHE A 60 -7.49 12.27 -6.36
N HIS A 61 -7.75 11.57 -5.25
CA HIS A 61 -6.80 11.37 -4.15
C HIS A 61 -6.82 9.93 -3.61
N PRO A 62 -6.59 8.91 -4.44
CA PRO A 62 -6.58 7.52 -3.99
C PRO A 62 -5.42 7.20 -3.03
N ASP A 63 -4.41 8.06 -2.96
CA ASP A 63 -3.30 7.92 -2.00
C ASP A 63 -3.64 8.52 -0.62
N SER A 64 -4.90 8.88 -0.35
CA SER A 64 -5.33 9.33 0.97
C SER A 64 -6.06 8.23 1.75
N LEU A 65 -5.81 8.14 3.06
CA LEU A 65 -6.59 7.28 3.97
C LEU A 65 -7.97 7.86 4.28
N TYR A 66 -8.10 9.19 4.23
CA TYR A 66 -9.27 9.88 4.73
C TYR A 66 -9.81 10.84 3.67
N HIS A 67 -11.08 10.67 3.36
CA HIS A 67 -11.80 11.51 2.39
C HIS A 67 -13.01 12.21 3.00
N HIS A 68 -13.09 12.31 4.33
CA HIS A 68 -14.19 13.00 5.00
C HIS A 68 -14.24 14.49 4.58
N LEU A 69 -15.46 15.01 4.41
CA LEU A 69 -15.73 16.36 3.88
C LEU A 69 -14.79 17.44 4.43
N GLY A 70 -14.63 17.54 5.75
CA GLY A 70 -13.78 18.56 6.38
C GLY A 70 -12.31 18.50 5.96
N ILE A 71 -11.75 17.30 5.82
CA ILE A 71 -10.35 17.07 5.41
C ILE A 71 -10.17 17.44 3.94
N VAL A 72 -11.11 17.06 3.08
CA VAL A 72 -11.06 17.40 1.65
C VAL A 72 -11.25 18.91 1.45
N CYS A 73 -12.20 19.54 2.14
CA CYS A 73 -12.39 20.99 2.11
C CYS A 73 -11.10 21.73 2.49
N GLN A 74 -10.42 21.31 3.57
CA GLN A 74 -9.14 21.90 3.97
C GLN A 74 -8.08 21.82 2.86
N LYS A 75 -7.93 20.66 2.21
CA LYS A 75 -6.98 20.46 1.11
C LYS A 75 -7.25 21.36 -0.09
N TYR A 76 -8.51 21.63 -0.37
CA TYR A 76 -8.94 22.50 -1.47
C TYR A 76 -9.04 23.98 -1.08
N GLY A 77 -8.68 24.33 0.16
CA GLY A 77 -8.79 25.72 0.65
C GLY A 77 -10.23 26.21 0.75
N VAL A 78 -11.19 25.30 0.90
CA VAL A 78 -12.60 25.63 1.15
C VAL A 78 -12.76 25.93 2.62
N GLU A 79 -13.11 27.17 2.93
CA GLU A 79 -13.39 27.59 4.30
C GLU A 79 -14.65 26.90 4.82
N VAL A 80 -14.51 26.24 5.97
CA VAL A 80 -15.61 25.59 6.69
C VAL A 80 -15.51 25.99 8.16
N VAL A 81 -16.64 26.42 8.72
CA VAL A 81 -16.74 26.66 10.17
C VAL A 81 -16.94 25.30 10.83
N GLN A 82 -15.91 24.81 11.54
CA GLN A 82 -15.91 23.46 12.11
C GLN A 82 -17.09 23.23 13.07
N ASP A 83 -17.49 24.26 13.82
CA ASP A 83 -18.62 24.19 14.75
C ASP A 83 -20.00 24.12 14.05
N GLU A 84 -20.06 24.40 12.74
CA GLU A 84 -21.28 24.32 11.92
C GLU A 84 -21.34 23.05 11.07
N LEU A 85 -20.23 22.31 10.95
CA LEU A 85 -20.21 20.99 10.32
C LEU A 85 -21.16 20.03 11.07
N HIS A 86 -21.68 19.03 10.36
CA HIS A 86 -22.75 18.14 10.83
C HIS A 86 -24.13 18.79 10.89
N SER A 87 -24.28 19.99 10.30
CA SER A 87 -25.57 20.57 9.96
C SER A 87 -25.79 20.46 8.44
N ALA A 88 -26.98 19.99 8.03
CA ALA A 88 -27.25 19.63 6.63
C ALA A 88 -27.00 20.78 5.62
N LEU A 89 -27.41 22.01 5.94
CA LEU A 89 -27.23 23.15 5.04
C LEU A 89 -25.75 23.59 4.93
N PRO A 90 -25.01 23.81 6.03
CA PRO A 90 -23.56 24.03 5.97
C PRO A 90 -22.81 22.92 5.22
N ASP A 91 -23.12 21.64 5.47
CA ASP A 91 -22.47 20.51 4.80
C ASP A 91 -22.77 20.50 3.29
N ALA A 92 -24.01 20.78 2.88
CA ALA A 92 -24.38 20.92 1.47
C ALA A 92 -23.66 22.09 0.78
N GLN A 93 -23.55 23.23 1.46
CA GLN A 93 -22.82 24.41 0.95
C GLN A 93 -21.32 24.13 0.83
N ALA A 94 -20.71 23.48 1.83
CA ALA A 94 -19.32 23.06 1.79
C ALA A 94 -19.07 22.07 0.65
N THR A 95 -19.98 21.11 0.45
CA THR A 95 -19.93 20.14 -0.65
C THR A 95 -19.99 20.81 -2.01
N TYR A 96 -20.88 21.79 -2.21
CA TYR A 96 -20.95 22.57 -3.45
C TYR A 96 -19.67 23.36 -3.72
N LYS A 97 -19.13 24.07 -2.71
CA LYS A 97 -17.85 24.79 -2.84
C LYS A 97 -16.70 23.84 -3.18
N LEU A 98 -16.67 22.68 -2.53
CA LEU A 98 -15.68 21.64 -2.77
C LEU A 98 -15.78 21.09 -4.20
N LEU A 99 -16.99 20.84 -4.71
CA LEU A 99 -17.23 20.40 -6.08
C LEU A 99 -16.61 21.37 -7.11
N LEU A 100 -16.88 22.66 -6.96
CA LEU A 100 -16.31 23.70 -7.82
C LEU A 100 -14.78 23.75 -7.73
N ALA A 101 -14.24 23.62 -6.52
CA ALA A 101 -12.79 23.61 -6.30
C ALA A 101 -12.12 22.37 -6.93
N MET A 102 -12.77 21.20 -6.85
CA MET A 102 -12.31 19.97 -7.51
C MET A 102 -12.33 20.10 -9.03
N GLY A 103 -13.43 20.58 -9.63
CA GLY A 103 -13.52 20.82 -11.07
C GLY A 103 -12.45 21.82 -11.57
N LYS A 104 -12.24 22.92 -10.83
CA LYS A 104 -11.20 23.90 -11.13
C LYS A 104 -9.80 23.27 -11.09
N ARG A 105 -9.49 22.48 -10.05
CA ARG A 105 -8.17 21.83 -9.91
C ARG A 105 -7.95 20.80 -11.00
N LEU A 106 -8.99 20.08 -11.41
CA LEU A 106 -8.94 19.16 -12.55
C LEU A 106 -8.58 19.89 -13.84
N PHE A 107 -9.22 21.03 -14.12
CA PHE A 107 -8.92 21.85 -15.29
C PHE A 107 -7.48 22.38 -15.32
N GLN A 108 -6.87 22.57 -14.15
CA GLN A 108 -5.48 23.03 -14.01
C GLN A 108 -4.43 21.91 -14.10
N ARG A 109 -4.85 20.64 -14.21
CA ARG A 109 -3.94 19.48 -14.31
C ARG A 109 -3.41 19.30 -15.74
N GLU A 110 -2.47 18.37 -15.89
CA GLU A 110 -1.87 18.02 -17.18
C GLU A 110 -2.90 17.55 -18.22
N ASP A 111 -2.65 17.91 -19.49
CA ASP A 111 -3.52 17.58 -20.62
C ASP A 111 -3.84 16.09 -20.72
N ALA A 112 -2.90 15.20 -20.35
CA ALA A 112 -3.09 13.76 -20.43
C ALA A 112 -4.17 13.23 -19.47
N LEU A 113 -4.23 13.75 -18.24
CA LEU A 113 -5.26 13.37 -17.26
C LEU A 113 -6.64 13.83 -17.75
N VAL A 114 -6.75 15.09 -18.18
CA VAL A 114 -8.00 15.68 -18.67
C VAL A 114 -8.47 14.95 -19.92
N THR A 115 -7.56 14.64 -20.86
CA THR A 115 -7.85 13.89 -22.08
C THR A 115 -8.38 12.49 -21.79
N GLY A 116 -7.75 11.75 -20.88
CA GLY A 116 -8.21 10.41 -20.53
C GLY A 116 -9.52 10.41 -19.75
N ILE A 117 -9.74 11.36 -18.82
CA ILE A 117 -11.05 11.54 -18.18
C ILE A 117 -12.11 11.82 -19.23
N ARG A 118 -11.82 12.71 -20.19
CA ARG A 118 -12.76 13.03 -21.27
C ARG A 118 -13.10 11.83 -22.14
N ALA A 119 -12.12 10.99 -22.47
CA ALA A 119 -12.30 9.77 -23.26
C ALA A 119 -13.08 8.69 -22.50
N LEU A 120 -13.01 8.69 -21.16
CA LEU A 120 -13.64 7.69 -20.30
C LEU A 120 -14.93 8.17 -19.64
N VAL A 121 -15.33 9.43 -19.79
CA VAL A 121 -16.61 9.95 -19.27
C VAL A 121 -17.65 10.00 -20.38
N ALA A 122 -18.79 9.33 -20.15
CA ALA A 122 -19.92 9.36 -21.06
C ALA A 122 -20.46 10.81 -21.21
N PRO A 123 -20.60 11.33 -22.45
CA PRO A 123 -21.22 12.63 -22.69
C PRO A 123 -22.63 12.69 -22.10
N GLY A 124 -22.96 13.78 -21.40
CA GLY A 124 -24.25 13.97 -20.74
C GLY A 124 -24.41 13.25 -19.40
N SER A 125 -23.43 12.50 -18.91
CA SER A 125 -23.47 11.97 -17.53
C SER A 125 -23.47 13.09 -16.47
N ALA A 126 -23.88 12.80 -15.23
CA ALA A 126 -23.80 13.78 -14.14
C ALA A 126 -22.37 14.33 -13.94
N PHE A 127 -21.36 13.47 -14.07
CA PHE A 127 -19.96 13.91 -14.03
C PHE A 127 -19.65 14.87 -15.19
N ASP A 128 -20.06 14.56 -16.42
CA ASP A 128 -19.83 15.43 -17.57
C ASP A 128 -20.47 16.82 -17.38
N GLN A 129 -21.76 16.85 -17.05
CA GLN A 129 -22.54 18.08 -16.92
C GLN A 129 -22.04 19.00 -15.80
N VAL A 130 -21.54 18.42 -14.70
CA VAL A 130 -21.20 19.19 -13.48
C VAL A 130 -19.70 19.43 -13.32
N ILE A 131 -18.85 18.53 -13.81
CA ILE A 131 -17.38 18.63 -13.64
C ILE A 131 -16.68 19.07 -14.92
N LEU A 132 -17.12 18.64 -16.12
CA LEU A 132 -16.35 18.88 -17.36
C LEU A 132 -16.89 20.04 -18.18
N GLN A 133 -18.20 20.05 -18.44
CA GLN A 133 -18.86 21.08 -19.26
C GLN A 133 -18.70 22.50 -18.71
N PRO A 134 -18.79 22.77 -17.39
CA PRO A 134 -18.63 24.12 -16.86
C PRO A 134 -17.25 24.74 -17.12
N TRP A 135 -16.25 23.92 -17.43
CA TRP A 135 -14.88 24.34 -17.75
C TRP A 135 -14.57 24.25 -19.26
N GLY A 136 -15.59 24.02 -20.09
CA GLY A 136 -15.44 24.01 -21.55
C GLY A 136 -14.66 22.82 -22.11
N ILE A 137 -14.60 21.69 -21.40
CA ILE A 137 -13.88 20.48 -21.85
C ILE A 137 -14.79 19.71 -22.84
N PRO A 138 -14.53 19.76 -24.16
CA PRO A 138 -15.46 19.28 -25.17
C PRO A 138 -15.59 17.76 -25.16
N ALA A 139 -16.82 17.28 -25.34
CA ALA A 139 -17.08 15.86 -25.53
C ALA A 139 -16.55 15.40 -26.89
N ASP A 140 -15.51 14.56 -26.87
CA ASP A 140 -15.02 13.89 -28.06
C ASP A 140 -14.78 12.40 -27.78
N PRO A 141 -15.67 11.50 -28.27
CA PRO A 141 -15.53 10.07 -28.08
C PRO A 141 -14.37 9.46 -28.90
N MET A 142 -13.76 10.22 -29.83
CA MET A 142 -12.61 9.79 -30.64
C MET A 142 -11.26 10.15 -30.01
N LEU A 143 -11.24 10.80 -28.83
CA LEU A 143 -10.01 11.13 -28.13
C LEU A 143 -9.23 9.87 -27.78
N THR A 144 -8.04 9.77 -28.36
CA THR A 144 -7.05 8.76 -27.95
C THR A 144 -6.42 9.19 -26.63
N TRP A 145 -6.46 8.31 -25.63
CA TRP A 145 -5.83 8.53 -24.34
C TRP A 145 -4.71 7.51 -24.11
N LYS A 146 -3.77 7.86 -23.23
CA LYS A 146 -2.66 6.99 -22.83
C LYS A 146 -2.46 7.08 -21.32
N LEU A 147 -2.01 5.98 -20.73
CA LEU A 147 -1.45 5.98 -19.39
C LEU A 147 -0.03 6.54 -19.48
N VAL A 148 0.25 7.60 -18.73
CA VAL A 148 1.55 8.29 -18.79
C VAL A 148 2.44 7.69 -17.72
N PRO A 149 3.59 7.08 -18.08
CA PRO A 149 4.44 6.39 -17.11
C PRO A 149 5.26 7.34 -16.21
N THR A 150 5.18 8.64 -16.44
CA THR A 150 5.95 9.65 -15.71
C THR A 150 5.50 9.77 -14.25
N PRO A 151 6.42 9.69 -13.27
CA PRO A 151 6.10 10.03 -11.90
C PRO A 151 5.64 11.48 -11.84
N SER A 152 4.53 11.72 -11.17
CA SER A 152 4.11 13.05 -10.77
C SER A 152 3.85 13.03 -9.27
N LEU A 153 3.75 14.22 -8.68
CA LEU A 153 3.65 14.36 -7.24
C LEU A 153 2.31 13.82 -6.75
N PRO A 154 2.28 12.90 -5.77
CA PRO A 154 1.01 12.44 -5.24
C PRO A 154 0.28 13.57 -4.53
N ASP A 155 -1.02 13.58 -4.73
CA ASP A 155 -1.88 14.68 -4.33
C ASP A 155 -2.51 14.37 -2.95
N VAL A 156 -1.68 14.27 -1.90
CA VAL A 156 -2.09 13.82 -0.55
C VAL A 156 -2.98 14.85 0.14
N ILE A 157 -4.12 14.44 0.73
CA ILE A 157 -5.10 15.34 1.36
C ILE A 157 -4.65 15.85 2.75
N THR A 158 -3.75 15.16 3.45
CA THR A 158 -3.38 15.49 4.84
C THR A 158 -2.10 16.34 4.96
N PRO A 159 -2.14 17.54 5.59
CA PRO A 159 -0.92 18.27 5.98
C PRO A 159 -0.41 17.83 7.36
N LEU A 160 0.91 17.78 7.54
CA LEU A 160 1.56 17.51 8.83
C LEU A 160 2.06 18.77 9.53
N ARG A 161 1.86 18.83 10.85
CA ARG A 161 2.36 19.91 11.70
C ARG A 161 3.81 19.66 12.18
N GLY A 162 4.70 20.63 11.95
CA GLY A 162 5.45 21.32 13.02
C GLY A 162 6.68 20.72 13.73
N ASN A 163 7.37 19.68 13.25
CA ASN A 163 8.62 19.20 13.89
C ASN A 163 9.89 19.63 13.14
N VAL A 164 11.06 19.57 13.80
CA VAL A 164 12.40 19.91 13.25
C VAL A 164 13.34 18.70 13.40
N SER A 165 14.26 18.49 12.45
CA SER A 165 15.30 17.44 12.50
C SER A 165 16.28 17.60 13.67
N SER A 166 16.92 16.53 14.17
CA SER A 166 17.90 16.69 15.25
C SER A 166 19.18 17.40 14.86
N PRO A 167 19.82 18.06 15.84
CA PRO A 167 21.22 18.47 15.74
C PRO A 167 22.18 17.33 15.41
N ALA A 168 21.97 16.12 15.96
CA ALA A 168 22.82 14.96 15.70
C ALA A 168 22.74 14.50 14.24
N MET A 169 21.53 14.40 13.69
CA MET A 169 21.28 14.10 12.27
C MET A 169 21.86 15.18 11.37
N GLN A 170 21.59 16.45 11.65
CA GLN A 170 22.16 17.57 10.88
C GLN A 170 23.69 17.57 10.90
N LYS A 171 24.32 17.24 12.04
CA LYS A 171 25.78 17.12 12.15
C LYS A 171 26.32 15.93 11.35
N ALA A 172 25.59 14.82 11.29
CA ALA A 172 25.96 13.66 10.48
C ALA A 172 25.93 14.00 8.99
N LEU A 173 24.82 14.60 8.51
CA LEU A 173 24.66 15.04 7.13
C LEU A 173 25.79 15.98 6.68
N ARG A 174 26.18 16.94 7.54
CA ARG A 174 27.32 17.84 7.27
C ARG A 174 28.68 17.15 7.32
N GLY A 175 28.80 16.08 8.11
CA GLY A 175 30.07 15.43 8.40
C GLY A 175 30.55 14.45 7.34
N LYS A 176 29.66 13.98 6.44
CA LYS A 176 29.95 12.98 5.40
C LYS A 176 30.83 11.83 5.91
N ALA A 177 30.37 11.19 6.98
CA ALA A 177 31.08 10.07 7.61
C ALA A 177 30.05 9.03 8.06
N ASP A 178 30.48 7.76 8.05
CA ASP A 178 29.65 6.67 8.56
C ASP A 178 29.35 6.87 10.03
N ILE A 179 28.08 6.72 10.42
CA ILE A 179 27.63 7.03 11.77
C ILE A 179 26.37 6.26 12.16
N LEU A 180 26.31 5.87 13.43
CA LEU A 180 25.12 5.33 14.09
C LEU A 180 24.53 6.40 15.03
N ILE A 181 23.23 6.68 14.91
CA ILE A 181 22.50 7.67 15.68
C ILE A 181 21.34 6.99 16.41
N GLU A 182 21.34 7.06 17.74
CA GLU A 182 20.19 6.65 18.56
C GLU A 182 19.13 7.76 18.52
N HIS A 183 18.04 7.51 17.80
CA HIS A 183 16.90 8.42 17.69
C HIS A 183 15.60 7.63 17.49
N ASP A 184 14.49 8.15 18.03
CA ASP A 184 13.19 7.47 18.17
C ASP A 184 12.03 8.26 17.54
N ASP A 185 12.30 9.07 16.50
CA ASP A 185 11.26 9.92 15.90
C ASP A 185 11.50 10.22 14.42
N PHE A 186 10.40 10.15 13.66
CA PHE A 186 10.39 9.65 12.29
C PHE A 186 9.91 10.71 11.27
N ASP A 187 10.26 11.96 11.50
CA ASP A 187 9.90 13.02 10.59
C ASP A 187 10.98 13.24 9.54
N VAL A 188 10.52 13.29 8.30
CA VAL A 188 11.18 13.67 7.05
C VAL A 188 11.77 15.10 7.05
N ARG A 189 11.93 15.72 8.21
CA ARG A 189 12.42 17.11 8.39
C ARG A 189 13.89 17.30 8.13
N TYR A 190 14.67 16.22 8.13
CA TYR A 190 16.08 16.28 7.76
C TYR A 190 16.29 16.52 6.26
N ILE A 191 15.26 16.33 5.42
CA ILE A 191 15.31 16.58 3.97
C ILE A 191 15.68 18.02 3.66
N GLU A 192 15.13 18.98 4.41
CA GLU A 192 15.43 20.41 4.26
C GLU A 192 16.92 20.74 4.48
N SER A 193 17.65 19.84 5.15
CA SER A 193 19.08 19.98 5.44
C SER A 193 19.98 19.22 4.46
N LEU A 194 19.42 18.54 3.47
CA LEU A 194 20.17 17.91 2.38
C LEU A 194 20.70 19.00 1.45
N SER A 195 21.87 18.81 0.86
CA SER A 195 22.49 19.84 0.03
C SER A 195 21.87 19.90 -1.37
N ASP A 196 21.69 21.09 -1.95
CA ASP A 196 21.11 21.25 -3.31
C ASP A 196 21.94 20.56 -4.42
N ASN A 197 23.24 20.36 -4.15
CA ASN A 197 24.19 19.72 -5.07
C ASN A 197 24.24 18.20 -4.93
N GLU A 198 23.55 17.64 -3.93
CA GLU A 198 23.40 16.20 -3.74
C GLU A 198 21.92 15.87 -3.98
N HIS A 199 21.67 15.20 -5.11
CA HIS A 199 20.37 14.65 -5.49
C HIS A 199 19.70 13.97 -4.27
N SER A 200 18.37 14.06 -4.07
CA SER A 200 17.74 13.71 -2.78
C SER A 200 16.46 12.81 -2.84
N LEU A 201 16.54 11.48 -2.71
CA LEU A 201 15.40 10.53 -2.59
C LEU A 201 15.07 10.26 -1.13
N VAL A 202 13.78 10.26 -0.76
CA VAL A 202 13.28 10.15 0.61
C VAL A 202 12.31 8.99 0.75
N THR A 203 12.54 8.07 1.68
CA THR A 203 11.50 7.15 2.13
C THR A 203 11.72 6.82 3.60
N VAL A 204 10.73 6.15 4.15
CA VAL A 204 10.46 6.11 5.57
C VAL A 204 9.55 4.92 5.80
N HIS A 205 9.74 4.23 6.92
CA HIS A 205 9.23 2.89 7.26
C HIS A 205 7.72 2.62 7.03
N SER A 206 6.87 3.64 6.87
CA SER A 206 5.46 3.40 6.52
C SER A 206 5.02 4.23 5.32
N TYR A 207 4.11 3.66 4.53
CA TYR A 207 3.41 4.37 3.45
C TYR A 207 2.88 5.74 3.93
N GLN A 208 2.40 5.81 5.17
CA GLN A 208 1.98 7.06 5.80
C GLN A 208 3.13 8.06 5.91
N ARG A 209 4.35 7.64 6.27
CA ARG A 209 5.53 8.53 6.32
C ARG A 209 5.96 8.97 4.90
N ILE A 210 5.81 8.13 3.88
CA ILE A 210 6.13 8.49 2.48
C ILE A 210 5.19 9.60 2.00
N GLU A 211 3.89 9.42 2.24
CA GLU A 211 2.86 10.43 1.95
C GLU A 211 3.15 11.76 2.66
N ARG A 212 3.60 11.67 3.91
CA ARG A 212 4.04 12.81 4.72
C ARG A 212 5.24 13.55 4.10
N ALA A 213 6.22 12.83 3.54
CA ALA A 213 7.35 13.39 2.80
C ALA A 213 6.86 14.18 1.59
N LEU A 214 6.07 13.52 0.73
CA LEU A 214 5.60 14.09 -0.52
C LEU A 214 4.66 15.28 -0.29
N ALA A 215 3.79 15.22 0.72
CA ALA A 215 2.91 16.32 1.09
C ALA A 215 3.69 17.55 1.57
N THR A 216 4.68 17.35 2.44
CA THR A 216 5.44 18.44 3.07
C THR A 216 6.42 19.10 2.11
N TYR A 217 7.01 18.32 1.19
CA TYR A 217 8.10 18.75 0.31
C TYR A 217 7.73 18.78 -1.16
N SER A 218 6.43 18.83 -1.48
CA SER A 218 5.92 18.99 -2.85
C SER A 218 6.50 20.18 -3.62
N GLN A 219 7.09 21.16 -2.92
CA GLN A 219 7.75 22.33 -3.51
C GLN A 219 9.27 22.22 -3.61
N LEU A 220 9.90 21.23 -2.95
CA LEU A 220 11.34 21.00 -3.09
C LEU A 220 11.59 20.35 -4.44
N ARG A 221 12.27 21.09 -5.33
CA ARG A 221 12.82 20.52 -6.56
C ARG A 221 13.77 19.40 -6.14
N ASN A 222 13.56 18.18 -6.64
CA ASN A 222 14.44 17.00 -6.48
C ASN A 222 14.08 15.95 -5.40
N VAL A 223 12.90 15.99 -4.76
CA VAL A 223 12.44 14.86 -3.92
C VAL A 223 11.52 13.93 -4.72
N TYR A 224 11.98 12.70 -4.96
CA TYR A 224 11.22 11.64 -5.63
C TYR A 224 11.02 10.45 -4.67
N VAL A 225 9.96 9.68 -4.90
CA VAL A 225 9.66 8.44 -4.17
C VAL A 225 9.61 7.30 -5.16
N LEU A 226 10.41 6.26 -4.91
CA LEU A 226 10.43 5.08 -5.74
C LEU A 226 9.32 4.10 -5.34
N PRO A 227 8.56 3.56 -6.29
CA PRO A 227 7.70 2.41 -6.03
C PRO A 227 8.46 1.14 -5.69
N ASN A 228 7.76 0.18 -5.07
CA ASN A 228 8.17 -1.21 -5.09
C ASN A 228 7.96 -1.78 -6.50
N PRO A 229 9.03 -2.14 -7.25
CA PRO A 229 8.89 -2.64 -8.62
C PRO A 229 8.09 -3.94 -8.71
N ALA A 230 7.95 -4.70 -7.62
CA ALA A 230 7.15 -5.92 -7.57
C ALA A 230 5.63 -5.65 -7.50
N THR A 231 5.21 -4.42 -7.29
CA THR A 231 3.79 -4.04 -7.17
C THR A 231 3.45 -2.80 -7.99
N VAL A 232 4.32 -2.38 -8.91
CA VAL A 232 4.02 -1.29 -9.87
C VAL A 232 2.95 -1.75 -10.86
N LEU A 233 1.95 -0.90 -11.08
CA LEU A 233 0.99 -1.04 -12.17
C LEU A 233 1.71 -0.85 -13.52
N CYS A 234 1.61 -1.84 -14.40
CA CYS A 234 2.08 -1.74 -15.77
C CYS A 234 1.08 -0.90 -16.58
N PRO A 235 1.49 0.23 -17.21
CA PRO A 235 0.59 0.99 -18.07
C PRO A 235 0.02 0.15 -19.21
N GLU A 236 0.77 -0.78 -19.79
CA GLU A 236 0.25 -1.64 -20.86
C GLU A 236 -0.81 -2.62 -20.33
N HIS A 237 -0.52 -3.34 -19.24
CA HIS A 237 -1.49 -4.27 -18.67
C HIS A 237 -2.74 -3.55 -18.17
N LEU A 238 -2.56 -2.44 -17.47
CA LEU A 238 -3.69 -1.68 -16.97
C LEU A 238 -4.52 -1.10 -18.12
N TYR A 239 -3.90 -0.65 -19.20
CA TYR A 239 -4.62 -0.22 -20.39
C TYR A 239 -5.51 -1.35 -20.93
N ASN A 240 -4.98 -2.58 -21.02
CA ASN A 240 -5.76 -3.75 -21.44
C ASN A 240 -6.89 -4.08 -20.45
N VAL A 241 -6.64 -3.99 -19.14
CA VAL A 241 -7.67 -4.16 -18.09
C VAL A 241 -8.78 -3.11 -18.25
N ILE A 242 -8.43 -1.84 -18.48
CA ILE A 242 -9.39 -0.76 -18.71
C ILE A 242 -10.20 -1.00 -19.99
N LEU A 243 -9.59 -1.52 -21.06
CA LEU A 243 -10.30 -1.85 -22.29
C LEU A 243 -11.28 -3.02 -22.11
N ALA A 244 -10.91 -4.03 -21.32
CA ALA A 244 -11.71 -5.22 -21.06
C ALA A 244 -12.88 -4.97 -20.09
N GLU A 245 -12.78 -3.95 -19.22
CA GLU A 245 -13.82 -3.59 -18.27
C GLU A 245 -15.10 -3.09 -19.00
N PRO A 246 -16.29 -3.67 -18.77
CA PRO A 246 -17.52 -3.19 -19.42
C PRO A 246 -18.12 -1.92 -18.79
N VAL A 247 -17.85 -1.64 -17.51
CA VAL A 247 -18.48 -0.53 -16.76
C VAL A 247 -17.66 0.76 -16.88
N GLN A 248 -18.26 1.78 -17.48
CA GLN A 248 -17.59 3.07 -17.76
C GLN A 248 -17.06 3.76 -16.49
N GLU A 249 -17.82 3.75 -15.38
CA GLU A 249 -17.38 4.31 -14.10
C GLU A 249 -16.12 3.61 -13.57
N LYS A 250 -16.03 2.28 -13.74
CA LYS A 250 -14.85 1.50 -13.36
C LYS A 250 -13.65 1.78 -14.25
N LYS A 251 -13.84 1.97 -15.57
CA LYS A 251 -12.76 2.42 -16.46
C LYS A 251 -12.16 3.73 -16.00
N LEU A 252 -13.02 4.71 -15.72
CA LEU A 252 -12.60 6.01 -15.20
C LEU A 252 -11.88 5.86 -13.86
N GLN A 253 -12.39 4.99 -12.98
CA GLN A 253 -11.76 4.71 -11.69
C GLN A 253 -10.36 4.12 -11.85
N LEU A 254 -10.18 3.08 -12.66
CA LEU A 254 -8.88 2.47 -12.94
C LEU A 254 -7.90 3.46 -13.57
N PHE A 255 -8.36 4.27 -14.52
CA PHE A 255 -7.56 5.33 -15.14
C PHE A 255 -7.10 6.36 -14.11
N CYS A 256 -8.01 6.91 -13.32
CA CYS A 256 -7.65 7.91 -12.31
C CYS A 256 -6.83 7.32 -11.17
N LEU A 257 -7.05 6.05 -10.79
CA LEU A 257 -6.21 5.34 -9.83
C LEU A 257 -4.77 5.30 -10.33
N TYR A 258 -4.54 4.94 -11.58
CA TYR A 258 -3.20 4.96 -12.17
C TYR A 258 -2.62 6.36 -12.26
N GLN A 259 -3.39 7.32 -12.76
CA GLN A 259 -2.89 8.70 -12.91
C GLN A 259 -2.65 9.39 -11.57
N ALA A 260 -3.21 8.91 -10.47
CA ALA A 260 -2.90 9.40 -9.13
C ALA A 260 -1.77 8.59 -8.47
N SER A 261 -1.72 7.27 -8.67
CA SER A 261 -0.57 6.45 -8.32
C SER A 261 0.49 6.53 -9.41
N HIS A 262 1.24 7.63 -9.45
CA HIS A 262 2.22 7.88 -10.50
C HIS A 262 3.34 6.83 -10.60
N ASN A 263 3.01 5.68 -11.20
CA ASN A 263 3.70 4.40 -11.09
C ASN A 263 4.26 4.12 -9.70
N HIS A 264 3.53 4.49 -8.65
CA HIS A 264 3.90 4.16 -7.30
C HIS A 264 3.55 2.69 -6.98
N ASP A 265 4.01 2.19 -5.84
CA ASP A 265 3.63 0.86 -5.34
C ASP A 265 2.10 0.73 -5.30
N ALA A 266 1.49 -0.19 -6.04
CA ALA A 266 0.03 -0.34 -6.07
C ALA A 266 -0.55 -0.56 -4.66
N ALA A 267 0.23 -1.05 -3.69
CA ALA A 267 -0.20 -1.16 -2.29
C ALA A 267 -0.61 0.18 -1.66
N ILE A 268 -0.17 1.32 -2.20
CA ILE A 268 -0.59 2.66 -1.73
C ILE A 268 -1.94 3.11 -2.29
N LEU A 269 -2.51 2.36 -3.23
CA LEU A 269 -3.84 2.69 -3.75
C LEU A 269 -4.92 2.33 -2.75
N TYR A 270 -5.90 3.21 -2.62
CA TYR A 270 -7.06 3.07 -1.74
C TYR A 270 -7.69 1.66 -1.66
N PRO A 271 -7.82 0.85 -2.74
CA PRO A 271 -8.36 -0.51 -2.61
C PRO A 271 -7.43 -1.47 -1.84
N PHE A 272 -6.11 -1.29 -1.92
CA PHE A 272 -5.12 -2.14 -1.24
C PHE A 272 -4.84 -1.71 0.21
N ARG A 273 -5.20 -0.47 0.58
CA ARG A 273 -4.95 0.10 1.92
C ARG A 273 -5.97 -0.26 2.98
N PHE A 274 -7.13 -0.78 2.57
CA PHE A 274 -8.19 -1.12 3.51
C PHE A 274 -7.79 -2.22 4.49
N PRO A 275 -8.34 -2.25 5.72
CA PRO A 275 -8.26 -3.42 6.58
C PRO A 275 -8.81 -4.66 5.88
N GLN A 276 -8.30 -5.85 6.21
CA GLN A 276 -8.68 -7.12 5.55
C GLN A 276 -10.19 -7.33 5.46
N GLN A 277 -10.94 -6.94 6.50
CA GLN A 277 -12.41 -7.04 6.54
C GLN A 277 -13.07 -6.24 5.40
N ALA A 278 -12.68 -4.99 5.21
CA ALA A 278 -13.19 -4.12 4.14
C ALA A 278 -12.67 -4.52 2.75
N GLN A 279 -11.55 -5.24 2.69
CA GLN A 279 -11.04 -5.80 1.44
C GLN A 279 -11.86 -6.98 0.91
N GLN A 280 -12.69 -7.62 1.74
CA GLN A 280 -13.57 -8.72 1.33
C GLN A 280 -14.87 -8.24 0.67
N GLU A 281 -15.18 -6.95 0.78
CA GLU A 281 -16.31 -6.34 0.08
C GLU A 281 -16.22 -6.64 -1.43
N PRO A 282 -17.26 -7.19 -2.08
CA PRO A 282 -17.17 -7.69 -3.45
C PRO A 282 -16.60 -6.67 -4.45
N VAL A 283 -17.02 -5.40 -4.34
CA VAL A 283 -16.58 -4.29 -5.20
C VAL A 283 -15.10 -3.98 -4.97
N ILE A 284 -14.64 -4.00 -3.71
CA ILE A 284 -13.23 -3.74 -3.38
C ILE A 284 -12.35 -4.92 -3.81
N ARG A 285 -12.81 -6.15 -3.58
CA ARG A 285 -12.11 -7.37 -3.98
C ARG A 285 -11.91 -7.45 -5.49
N GLU A 286 -12.97 -7.16 -6.25
CA GLU A 286 -12.91 -7.14 -7.72
C GLU A 286 -11.93 -6.08 -8.23
N LEU A 287 -12.01 -4.86 -7.72
CA LEU A 287 -11.09 -3.78 -8.09
C LEU A 287 -9.63 -4.11 -7.74
N ARG A 288 -9.37 -4.72 -6.58
CA ARG A 288 -8.04 -5.19 -6.19
C ARG A 288 -7.52 -6.25 -7.15
N GLN A 289 -8.37 -7.20 -7.55
CA GLN A 289 -7.99 -8.24 -8.49
C GLN A 289 -7.56 -7.65 -9.84
N GLN A 290 -8.33 -6.70 -10.38
CA GLN A 290 -7.99 -6.01 -11.63
C GLN A 290 -6.67 -5.26 -11.55
N LEU A 291 -6.42 -4.55 -10.44
CA LEU A 291 -5.16 -3.85 -10.23
C LEU A 291 -3.98 -4.81 -10.05
N TYR A 292 -4.20 -5.95 -9.40
CA TYR A 292 -3.19 -6.99 -9.20
C TYR A 292 -2.80 -7.64 -10.53
N GLU A 293 -3.77 -7.94 -11.40
CA GLU A 293 -3.54 -8.44 -12.77
C GLU A 293 -2.76 -7.43 -13.61
N ALA A 294 -2.87 -6.13 -13.31
CA ALA A 294 -2.10 -5.08 -13.97
C ALA A 294 -0.66 -4.92 -13.45
N CYS A 295 -0.24 -5.60 -12.38
CA CYS A 295 1.11 -5.47 -11.84
C CYS A 295 2.17 -6.22 -12.68
N CYS A 296 3.39 -5.67 -12.74
CA CYS A 296 4.49 -6.25 -13.52
C CYS A 296 5.06 -7.59 -12.99
N SER A 297 4.81 -7.95 -11.72
CA SER A 297 5.50 -9.08 -11.05
C SER A 297 4.88 -10.46 -11.26
N TYR A 298 3.69 -10.54 -11.88
CA TYR A 298 2.94 -11.80 -11.99
C TYR A 298 3.32 -12.69 -13.17
N GLU A 299 4.20 -12.22 -14.06
CA GLU A 299 4.65 -13.03 -15.20
C GLU A 299 6.16 -13.30 -15.13
N THR A 300 6.50 -14.58 -15.15
CA THR A 300 7.89 -15.04 -15.12
C THR A 300 8.50 -15.22 -16.51
N LYS A 301 7.76 -15.01 -17.61
CA LYS A 301 8.24 -15.42 -18.95
C LYS A 301 7.92 -14.51 -20.14
N ASP A 302 6.83 -13.74 -20.16
CA ASP A 302 6.39 -13.07 -21.41
C ASP A 302 6.28 -11.53 -21.34
N HIS A 303 6.39 -10.91 -20.16
CA HIS A 303 6.44 -9.45 -20.09
C HIS A 303 7.82 -8.94 -20.56
N PRO A 304 7.91 -8.05 -21.57
CA PRO A 304 9.18 -7.52 -22.06
C PRO A 304 10.09 -7.02 -20.96
N VAL A 305 11.39 -7.28 -21.12
CA VAL A 305 12.50 -6.79 -20.26
C VAL A 305 12.47 -5.27 -20.07
N HIS A 306 11.71 -4.54 -20.89
CA HIS A 306 11.53 -3.10 -20.86
C HIS A 306 10.05 -2.70 -20.78
N CYS A 307 9.47 -2.76 -19.58
CA CYS A 307 8.20 -2.07 -19.26
C CYS A 307 8.41 -0.55 -19.27
N GLU A 308 7.49 0.24 -19.83
CA GLU A 308 7.60 1.71 -19.86
C GLU A 308 7.68 2.31 -18.45
N ALA A 309 6.90 1.79 -17.49
CA ALA A 309 6.99 2.23 -16.09
C ALA A 309 8.37 1.93 -15.49
N SER A 310 8.92 0.74 -15.76
CA SER A 310 10.28 0.39 -15.33
C SER A 310 11.33 1.26 -16.01
N ALA A 311 11.19 1.56 -17.29
CA ALA A 311 12.12 2.41 -18.04
C ALA A 311 12.10 3.86 -17.54
N VAL A 312 10.93 4.41 -17.24
CA VAL A 312 10.82 5.73 -16.63
C VAL A 312 11.37 5.76 -15.22
N MET A 313 11.11 4.73 -14.41
CA MET A 313 11.72 4.59 -13.08
C MET A 313 13.24 4.62 -13.19
N GLN A 314 13.82 3.90 -14.15
CA GLN A 314 15.28 3.92 -14.40
C GLN A 314 15.77 5.30 -14.86
N SER A 315 15.06 5.98 -15.77
CA SER A 315 15.41 7.33 -16.18
C SER A 315 15.37 8.34 -15.02
N VAL A 316 14.46 8.16 -14.06
CA VAL A 316 14.34 8.99 -12.85
C VAL A 316 15.48 8.68 -11.89
N LEU A 317 15.82 7.40 -11.72
CA LEU A 317 16.97 6.94 -10.94
C LEU A 317 18.29 7.51 -11.49
N ASP A 318 18.48 7.49 -12.80
CA ASP A 318 19.65 8.04 -13.48
C ASP A 318 19.75 9.58 -13.31
N ARG A 319 18.61 10.27 -13.26
CA ARG A 319 18.54 11.74 -13.21
C ARG A 319 18.57 12.31 -11.79
N TYR A 320 18.08 11.58 -10.79
CA TYR A 320 17.89 12.07 -9.41
C TYR A 320 18.38 11.08 -8.33
N PRO A 321 19.69 10.77 -8.25
CA PRO A 321 20.21 9.77 -7.33
C PRO A 321 20.42 10.26 -5.89
N LEU A 322 19.43 10.09 -5.02
CA LEU A 322 19.73 9.74 -3.62
C LEU A 322 18.96 8.52 -3.24
N LEU A 323 19.29 8.02 -2.07
CA LEU A 323 18.64 6.91 -1.45
C LEU A 323 18.29 7.20 0.00
N LEU A 324 17.00 7.37 0.21
CA LEU A 324 16.33 6.98 1.43
C LEU A 324 15.27 6.06 0.86
N SER A 325 15.39 4.77 1.07
CA SER A 325 14.41 3.78 0.57
C SER A 325 13.89 2.97 1.76
N THR A 326 12.62 2.56 1.74
CA THR A 326 12.13 1.63 2.75
C THR A 326 13.05 0.43 2.63
N HIS A 327 13.33 -0.21 3.75
CA HIS A 327 14.02 -1.48 3.74
C HIS A 327 13.45 -2.42 2.64
N GLU A 328 12.12 -2.46 2.47
CA GLU A 328 11.39 -3.12 1.36
C GLU A 328 11.94 -2.77 -0.04
N ASN A 329 11.90 -1.48 -0.43
CA ASN A 329 12.27 -1.06 -1.77
C ASN A 329 13.77 -1.26 -2.04
N LEU A 330 14.62 -1.10 -1.03
CA LEU A 330 16.06 -1.37 -1.17
C LEU A 330 16.34 -2.83 -1.51
N ILE A 331 15.63 -3.77 -0.88
CA ILE A 331 15.85 -5.19 -1.14
C ILE A 331 15.38 -5.50 -2.57
N HIS A 332 14.28 -4.90 -3.01
CA HIS A 332 13.71 -5.18 -4.34
C HIS A 332 14.53 -4.58 -5.49
N HIS A 333 15.35 -3.55 -5.23
CA HIS A 333 16.27 -3.00 -6.21
C HIS A 333 17.56 -3.82 -6.30
N LYS A 334 17.59 -4.79 -7.22
CA LYS A 334 18.78 -5.63 -7.50
C LYS A 334 19.95 -4.89 -8.16
N GLN A 335 19.78 -3.63 -8.53
CA GLN A 335 20.80 -2.84 -9.22
C GLN A 335 21.36 -1.77 -8.29
N SER A 336 22.67 -1.51 -8.42
CA SER A 336 23.34 -0.45 -7.68
C SER A 336 22.80 0.91 -8.11
N LEU A 337 22.39 1.71 -7.13
CA LEU A 337 21.89 3.06 -7.37
C LEU A 337 23.06 4.06 -7.46
N PRO A 338 22.93 5.19 -8.19
CA PRO A 338 24.03 6.16 -8.35
C PRO A 338 24.29 7.02 -7.10
N ALA A 339 23.60 6.76 -5.99
CA ALA A 339 23.67 7.56 -4.77
C ALA A 339 25.00 7.36 -4.02
N THR A 340 25.52 8.42 -3.40
CA THR A 340 26.75 8.34 -2.58
C THR A 340 26.48 8.19 -1.08
N THR A 341 25.27 8.48 -0.63
CA THR A 341 24.88 8.46 0.79
C THR A 341 23.58 7.67 0.97
N ILE A 342 23.51 6.87 2.02
CA ILE A 342 22.28 6.21 2.47
C ILE A 342 21.96 6.63 3.91
N VAL A 343 20.69 6.93 4.19
CA VAL A 343 20.18 7.04 5.57
C VAL A 343 19.15 5.95 5.80
N VAL A 344 19.37 5.12 6.81
CA VAL A 344 18.40 4.13 7.29
C VAL A 344 17.82 4.71 8.57
N ASP A 345 16.57 5.19 8.55
CA ASP A 345 15.96 5.87 9.70
C ASP A 345 15.32 4.93 10.72
N ASP A 346 15.22 3.64 10.37
CA ASP A 346 14.61 2.59 11.18
C ASP A 346 15.47 1.31 11.19
N LEU A 347 16.62 1.38 11.86
CA LEU A 347 17.55 0.25 11.94
C LEU A 347 16.93 -0.98 12.60
N ALA A 348 15.97 -0.79 13.52
CA ALA A 348 15.26 -1.89 14.17
C ALA A 348 14.39 -2.66 13.17
N ASP A 349 13.67 -1.97 12.30
CA ASP A 349 12.84 -2.63 11.29
C ASP A 349 13.66 -3.26 10.17
N LEU A 350 14.75 -2.62 9.73
CA LEU A 350 15.71 -3.26 8.83
C LEU A 350 16.23 -4.57 9.44
N GLN A 351 16.54 -4.56 10.74
CA GLN A 351 16.97 -5.75 11.46
C GLN A 351 15.91 -6.85 11.48
N MET A 352 14.66 -6.51 11.80
CA MET A 352 13.59 -7.51 11.93
C MET A 352 13.19 -8.11 10.58
N HIS A 353 13.18 -7.31 9.52
CA HIS A 353 12.56 -7.72 8.28
C HIS A 353 13.53 -8.14 7.17
N LEU A 354 14.85 -7.88 7.24
CA LEU A 354 15.80 -8.30 6.18
C LEU A 354 15.66 -9.79 5.82
N ALA A 355 15.50 -10.64 6.83
CA ALA A 355 15.24 -12.06 6.66
C ALA A 355 13.93 -12.35 5.92
N GLU A 356 12.86 -11.64 6.27
CA GLU A 356 11.52 -11.78 5.67
C GLU A 356 11.51 -11.33 4.20
N TYR A 357 12.30 -10.30 3.86
CA TYR A 357 12.41 -9.84 2.47
C TYR A 357 13.24 -10.76 1.60
N CYS A 358 14.31 -11.33 2.15
CA CYS A 358 15.10 -12.32 1.44
C CYS A 358 14.40 -13.69 1.37
N ALA A 359 13.28 -13.85 2.09
CA ALA A 359 12.49 -15.06 2.05
C ALA A 359 11.68 -15.13 0.76
N ILE A 360 11.70 -16.29 0.13
CA ILE A 360 10.69 -16.68 -0.84
C ILE A 360 9.40 -16.89 -0.04
N TYR A 361 8.27 -16.41 -0.54
CA TYR A 361 7.00 -16.58 0.16
C TYR A 361 5.82 -16.83 -0.77
N CYS A 362 4.73 -17.30 -0.18
CA CYS A 362 3.44 -17.50 -0.81
C CYS A 362 2.34 -17.13 0.18
N THR A 363 1.41 -16.24 -0.18
CA THR A 363 0.29 -15.84 0.70
C THR A 363 -1.02 -16.54 0.32
N SER A 364 -1.94 -16.62 1.29
CA SER A 364 -3.31 -17.09 1.06
C SER A 364 -4.04 -16.27 0.00
N ASP A 365 -3.90 -14.94 0.03
CA ASP A 365 -4.59 -14.04 -0.90
C ASP A 365 -4.10 -14.19 -2.34
N GLN A 366 -2.78 -14.35 -2.53
CA GLN A 366 -2.19 -14.62 -3.83
C GLN A 366 -2.74 -15.94 -4.41
N LEU A 367 -2.88 -16.97 -3.58
CA LEU A 367 -3.39 -18.26 -4.04
C LEU A 367 -4.90 -18.22 -4.31
N ARG A 368 -5.68 -17.51 -3.48
CA ARG A 368 -7.11 -17.32 -3.70
C ARG A 368 -7.41 -16.55 -4.99
N SER A 369 -6.58 -15.56 -5.36
CA SER A 369 -6.75 -14.80 -6.60
C SER A 369 -6.31 -15.59 -7.84
N LEU A 370 -5.21 -16.34 -7.72
CA LEU A 370 -4.67 -17.12 -8.84
C LEU A 370 -5.53 -18.34 -9.16
N LEU A 371 -6.09 -19.04 -8.17
CA LEU A 371 -6.85 -20.27 -8.37
C LEU A 371 -8.34 -19.99 -8.64
N SER A 372 -8.70 -19.92 -9.92
CA SER A 372 -10.04 -19.52 -10.36
C SER A 372 -10.98 -20.70 -10.66
N LEU A 373 -10.44 -21.89 -11.00
CA LEU A 373 -11.22 -23.07 -11.36
C LEU A 373 -11.83 -23.75 -10.13
N ASP A 374 -13.04 -24.31 -10.26
CA ASP A 374 -13.74 -24.98 -9.16
C ASP A 374 -12.93 -26.16 -8.58
N ALA A 375 -12.20 -26.89 -9.43
CA ALA A 375 -11.32 -27.97 -8.98
C ALA A 375 -10.13 -27.45 -8.17
N GLU A 376 -9.57 -26.29 -8.53
CA GLU A 376 -8.45 -25.67 -7.82
C GLU A 376 -8.90 -25.06 -6.48
N LYS A 377 -10.07 -24.42 -6.45
CA LYS A 377 -10.69 -23.87 -5.23
C LYS A 377 -10.95 -24.96 -4.19
N ARG A 378 -11.48 -26.12 -4.59
CA ARG A 378 -11.68 -27.27 -3.69
C ARG A 378 -10.39 -27.76 -3.06
N VAL A 379 -9.30 -27.78 -3.82
CA VAL A 379 -8.00 -28.21 -3.29
C VAL A 379 -7.39 -27.14 -2.38
N LEU A 380 -7.62 -25.86 -2.66
CA LEU A 380 -7.25 -24.76 -1.76
C LEU A 380 -8.02 -24.84 -0.43
N GLU A 381 -9.32 -25.12 -0.46
CA GLU A 381 -10.14 -25.35 0.75
C GLU A 381 -9.58 -26.49 1.61
N LEU A 382 -9.19 -27.61 0.98
CA LEU A 382 -8.54 -28.72 1.67
C LEU A 382 -7.18 -28.28 2.27
N PHE A 383 -6.41 -27.48 1.55
CA PHE A 383 -5.14 -26.96 2.05
C PHE A 383 -5.32 -26.07 3.28
N GLU A 384 -6.26 -25.12 3.22
CA GLU A 384 -6.60 -24.24 4.32
C GLU A 384 -7.16 -25.01 5.52
N ALA A 385 -7.94 -26.07 5.29
CA ALA A 385 -8.38 -26.97 6.35
C ALA A 385 -7.20 -27.66 7.05
N GLN A 386 -6.17 -28.09 6.31
CA GLN A 386 -4.96 -28.67 6.91
C GLN A 386 -4.16 -27.65 7.72
N ILE A 387 -4.03 -26.40 7.23
CA ILE A 387 -3.38 -25.31 7.98
C ILE A 387 -4.14 -25.04 9.29
N ASN A 388 -5.48 -24.97 9.23
CA ASN A 388 -6.33 -24.80 10.42
C ASN A 388 -6.15 -25.95 11.42
N ALA A 389 -6.18 -27.20 10.95
CA ALA A 389 -6.01 -28.37 11.80
C ALA A 389 -4.61 -28.42 12.44
N TRP A 390 -3.58 -27.92 11.75
CA TRP A 390 -2.23 -27.85 12.27
C TRP A 390 -2.03 -26.70 13.25
N ALA A 391 -2.39 -25.47 12.88
CA ALA A 391 -2.13 -24.28 13.66
C ALA A 391 -2.97 -24.21 14.96
N SER A 392 -4.16 -24.81 14.98
CA SER A 392 -4.99 -24.93 16.20
C SER A 392 -4.31 -25.73 17.32
N VAL A 393 -3.29 -26.53 17.02
CA VAL A 393 -2.47 -27.22 18.03
C VAL A 393 -1.54 -26.25 18.77
N TYR A 394 -1.21 -25.10 18.17
CA TYR A 394 -0.21 -24.15 18.68
C TYR A 394 -0.82 -22.92 19.36
N ALA A 395 -2.08 -22.59 19.11
CA ALA A 395 -2.70 -21.33 19.54
C ALA A 395 -4.00 -21.54 20.37
N PRO A 396 -3.95 -21.49 21.71
CA PRO A 396 -5.15 -21.62 22.56
C PRO A 396 -5.98 -20.32 22.68
N ASP A 397 -5.39 -19.13 22.47
CA ASP A 397 -6.03 -17.83 22.75
C ASP A 397 -6.10 -16.92 21.51
N ALA A 398 -7.27 -16.31 21.27
CA ALA A 398 -7.56 -15.48 20.10
C ALA A 398 -6.78 -14.16 20.13
N GLY A 399 -6.43 -13.65 18.95
CA GLY A 399 -6.04 -12.25 18.75
C GLY A 399 -4.58 -11.98 18.37
N TYR A 400 -3.81 -13.00 17.96
CA TYR A 400 -2.38 -12.84 17.67
C TYR A 400 -2.00 -13.28 16.24
N ARG A 401 -0.92 -12.70 15.72
CA ARG A 401 -0.18 -13.24 14.56
C ARG A 401 0.84 -14.22 15.10
N GLU A 402 0.81 -15.45 14.63
CA GLU A 402 1.73 -16.51 15.08
C GLU A 402 2.71 -16.89 13.97
N ARG A 403 3.97 -17.11 14.35
CA ARG A 403 5.03 -17.62 13.46
C ARG A 403 5.39 -19.03 13.86
N LEU A 404 5.02 -19.99 13.01
CA LEU A 404 5.16 -21.41 13.29
C LEU A 404 6.18 -22.07 12.35
N PRO A 405 7.05 -23.00 12.83
CA PRO A 405 8.02 -23.67 11.98
C PRO A 405 7.37 -24.46 10.85
N PHE A 406 7.76 -24.22 9.59
CA PHE A 406 7.15 -24.91 8.44
C PHE A 406 7.36 -26.43 8.50
N ALA A 407 8.50 -26.87 9.07
CA ALA A 407 8.81 -28.30 9.22
C ALA A 407 7.74 -29.07 10.01
N SER A 408 7.04 -28.45 10.96
CA SER A 408 5.99 -29.12 11.72
C SER A 408 4.66 -29.25 10.96
N PHE A 409 4.49 -28.50 9.87
CA PHE A 409 3.33 -28.57 8.99
C PHE A 409 3.47 -29.66 7.90
N ILE A 410 4.70 -30.02 7.51
CA ILE A 410 4.97 -31.03 6.47
C ILE A 410 4.19 -32.34 6.62
N PRO A 411 3.99 -32.91 7.84
CA PRO A 411 3.17 -34.11 8.01
C PRO A 411 1.72 -33.93 7.54
N TYR A 412 1.14 -32.73 7.70
CA TYR A 412 -0.25 -32.44 7.30
C TYR A 412 -0.39 -32.33 5.78
N LEU A 413 0.64 -31.86 5.08
CA LEU A 413 0.71 -31.91 3.61
C LEU A 413 0.75 -33.34 3.05
N LYS A 414 1.25 -34.29 3.84
CA LYS A 414 1.39 -35.70 3.48
C LYS A 414 0.26 -36.58 4.01
N LYS A 415 -0.64 -36.05 4.85
CA LYS A 415 -1.80 -36.79 5.36
C LYS A 415 -2.82 -37.02 4.25
N THR A 416 -3.32 -38.24 4.15
CA THR A 416 -4.48 -38.63 3.35
C THR A 416 -5.70 -38.59 4.25
N SER A 417 -6.71 -37.76 3.94
CA SER A 417 -7.89 -37.57 4.80
C SER A 417 -8.85 -38.75 4.87
N ASP A 418 -8.65 -39.81 4.08
CA ASP A 418 -9.35 -41.09 4.27
C ASP A 418 -8.65 -42.19 3.46
N ALA A 419 -9.00 -43.45 3.71
CA ALA A 419 -8.34 -44.67 3.18
C ALA A 419 -8.24 -44.81 1.64
N GLN A 420 -8.70 -43.83 0.86
CA GLN A 420 -8.68 -43.81 -0.62
C GLN A 420 -8.29 -42.47 -1.28
N GLN A 421 -7.84 -41.45 -0.55
CA GLN A 421 -7.46 -40.15 -1.16
C GLN A 421 -5.94 -39.95 -1.27
N GLU A 422 -5.49 -39.48 -2.42
CA GLU A 422 -4.08 -39.14 -2.70
C GLU A 422 -3.59 -37.95 -1.84
N PRO A 423 -2.27 -37.81 -1.57
CA PRO A 423 -1.71 -36.67 -0.85
C PRO A 423 -2.08 -35.34 -1.49
N LEU A 424 -2.24 -34.28 -0.67
CA LEU A 424 -2.68 -32.96 -1.14
C LEU A 424 -1.81 -32.39 -2.26
N LEU A 425 -0.49 -32.55 -2.17
CA LEU A 425 0.44 -32.12 -3.22
C LEU A 425 0.19 -32.82 -4.56
N SER A 426 -0.18 -34.11 -4.53
CA SER A 426 -0.54 -34.87 -5.72
C SER A 426 -1.87 -34.43 -6.32
N GLN A 427 -2.82 -34.01 -5.48
CA GLN A 427 -4.11 -33.45 -5.92
C GLN A 427 -3.92 -32.10 -6.60
N LEU A 428 -3.13 -31.18 -5.98
CA LEU A 428 -2.78 -29.89 -6.58
C LEU A 428 -2.10 -30.05 -7.95
N GLN A 429 -1.26 -31.08 -8.11
CA GLN A 429 -0.57 -31.34 -9.37
C GLN A 429 -1.52 -31.71 -10.52
N LYS A 430 -2.72 -32.19 -10.23
CA LYS A 430 -3.70 -32.69 -11.21
C LYS A 430 -4.81 -31.70 -11.55
N THR A 431 -4.97 -30.59 -10.82
CA THR A 431 -6.11 -29.66 -10.96
C THR A 431 -5.97 -28.61 -12.06
N GLY A 432 -4.78 -28.41 -12.63
CA GLY A 432 -4.55 -27.43 -13.67
C GLY A 432 -3.09 -27.00 -13.78
N LYS A 433 -2.80 -26.07 -14.71
CA LYS A 433 -1.44 -25.51 -14.87
C LYS A 433 -1.00 -24.72 -13.62
N GLN A 434 -1.91 -23.95 -13.03
CA GLN A 434 -1.63 -23.14 -11.84
C GLN A 434 -1.50 -24.02 -10.60
N GLY A 435 -2.44 -24.97 -10.40
CA GLY A 435 -2.32 -26.00 -9.35
C GLY A 435 -0.99 -26.75 -9.36
N ALA A 436 -0.52 -27.18 -10.55
CA ALA A 436 0.76 -27.86 -10.69
C ALA A 436 1.98 -26.98 -10.37
N ALA A 437 1.92 -25.69 -10.70
CA ALA A 437 2.98 -24.75 -10.35
C ALA A 437 3.07 -24.56 -8.82
N ILE A 438 1.93 -24.45 -8.14
CA ILE A 438 1.87 -24.28 -6.68
C ILE A 438 2.34 -25.55 -5.96
N ALA A 439 1.93 -26.73 -6.44
CA ALA A 439 2.39 -28.01 -5.90
C ALA A 439 3.92 -28.10 -5.90
N LYS A 440 4.57 -27.67 -7.00
CA LYS A 440 6.03 -27.65 -7.13
C LYS A 440 6.68 -26.70 -6.12
N ILE A 441 6.16 -25.49 -5.95
CA ILE A 441 6.66 -24.52 -4.97
C ILE A 441 6.60 -25.13 -3.56
N LEU A 442 5.48 -25.73 -3.17
CA LEU A 442 5.33 -26.34 -1.85
C LEU A 442 6.24 -27.56 -1.65
N GLN A 443 6.49 -28.36 -2.69
CA GLN A 443 7.45 -29.46 -2.65
C GLN A 443 8.87 -28.95 -2.38
N ASP A 444 9.32 -27.92 -3.11
CA ASP A 444 10.63 -27.30 -2.92
C ASP A 444 10.78 -26.77 -1.48
N PHE A 445 9.73 -26.12 -0.94
CA PHE A 445 9.71 -25.67 0.46
C PHE A 445 9.83 -26.83 1.46
N CYS A 446 9.10 -27.93 1.24
CA CYS A 446 9.18 -29.12 2.11
C CYS A 446 10.59 -29.71 2.12
N GLU A 447 11.22 -29.83 0.95
CA GLU A 447 12.57 -30.37 0.85
C GLU A 447 13.61 -29.47 1.53
N GLN A 448 13.50 -28.16 1.35
CA GLN A 448 14.46 -27.21 1.92
C GLN A 448 14.30 -27.08 3.44
N ALA A 449 13.06 -27.02 3.95
CA ALA A 449 12.80 -26.86 5.39
C ALA A 449 13.28 -28.06 6.24
N LEU A 450 13.53 -29.21 5.63
CA LEU A 450 14.07 -30.40 6.30
C LEU A 450 15.61 -30.49 6.22
N LYS A 451 16.26 -29.65 5.41
CA LYS A 451 17.73 -29.61 5.31
C LYS A 451 18.31 -28.82 6.48
N LYS A 452 19.61 -29.01 6.72
CA LYS A 452 20.38 -28.16 7.63
C LYS A 452 20.93 -26.94 6.88
N ALA A 453 21.22 -25.89 7.63
CA ALA A 453 21.89 -24.71 7.10
C ALA A 453 23.17 -25.11 6.33
N PRO A 454 23.42 -24.56 5.13
CA PRO A 454 24.63 -24.86 4.36
C PRO A 454 25.92 -24.48 5.10
N SER A 455 25.88 -23.46 5.96
CA SER A 455 26.96 -23.07 6.86
C SER A 455 26.44 -22.27 8.05
N PRO A 456 27.22 -22.08 9.13
CA PRO A 456 26.83 -21.28 10.29
C PRO A 456 26.56 -19.80 9.99
N ALA A 457 27.01 -19.32 8.83
CA ALA A 457 26.80 -17.97 8.34
C ALA A 457 25.42 -17.73 7.73
N TYR A 458 24.71 -18.81 7.36
CA TYR A 458 23.45 -18.71 6.64
C TYR A 458 22.30 -18.61 7.62
N LEU A 459 21.40 -17.68 7.38
CA LEU A 459 20.06 -17.78 7.95
C LEU A 459 19.29 -18.81 7.12
N HIS A 460 19.05 -19.98 7.72
CA HIS A 460 18.26 -21.06 7.14
C HIS A 460 16.97 -21.24 7.97
N ALA A 461 15.88 -20.64 7.52
CA ALA A 461 14.62 -20.61 8.25
C ALA A 461 13.42 -20.74 7.30
N PHE A 462 12.49 -21.62 7.66
CA PHE A 462 11.23 -21.84 6.95
C PHE A 462 10.08 -21.82 7.96
N TRP A 463 9.09 -20.97 7.74
CA TRP A 463 7.99 -20.75 8.67
C TRP A 463 6.66 -20.46 7.96
N ILE A 464 5.57 -20.52 8.73
CA ILE A 464 4.25 -20.04 8.31
C ILE A 464 3.83 -18.96 9.30
N ASP A 465 3.53 -17.78 8.79
CA ASP A 465 2.82 -16.75 9.53
C ASP A 465 1.31 -17.01 9.41
N VAL A 466 0.60 -17.00 10.54
CA VAL A 466 -0.84 -17.26 10.64
C VAL A 466 -1.51 -16.09 11.36
N TRP A 467 -2.61 -15.59 10.79
CA TRP A 467 -3.40 -14.50 11.35
C TRP A 467 -4.75 -15.04 11.82
N PHE A 468 -5.04 -14.91 13.12
CA PHE A 468 -6.31 -15.32 13.71
C PHE A 468 -7.27 -14.14 13.80
N ASP A 469 -8.55 -14.39 13.55
CA ASP A 469 -9.64 -13.49 13.85
C ASP A 469 -9.81 -13.35 15.38
N GLU A 470 -9.94 -12.11 15.86
CA GLU A 470 -10.05 -11.82 17.30
C GLU A 470 -11.30 -12.44 17.94
N GLU A 471 -12.42 -12.52 17.21
CA GLU A 471 -13.69 -13.00 17.75
C GLU A 471 -13.88 -14.50 17.57
N SER A 472 -13.60 -15.02 16.38
CA SER A 472 -13.89 -16.41 15.98
C SER A 472 -12.73 -17.38 16.19
N LYS A 473 -11.52 -16.89 16.50
CA LYS A 473 -10.28 -17.70 16.53
C LYS A 473 -9.96 -18.43 15.22
N ALA A 474 -10.66 -18.12 14.12
CA ALA A 474 -10.42 -18.73 12.83
C ALA A 474 -9.21 -18.10 12.13
N ILE A 475 -8.51 -18.84 11.29
CA ILE A 475 -7.42 -18.29 10.48
C ILE A 475 -8.01 -17.44 9.36
N GLN A 476 -7.74 -16.13 9.35
CA GLN A 476 -8.14 -15.21 8.29
C GLN A 476 -7.17 -15.23 7.09
N GLN A 477 -5.87 -15.17 7.41
CA GLN A 477 -4.79 -15.08 6.44
C GLN A 477 -3.63 -15.98 6.88
N TRP A 478 -2.83 -16.44 5.91
CA TRP A 478 -1.55 -17.09 6.17
C TRP A 478 -0.52 -16.76 5.10
N LYS A 479 0.76 -16.89 5.45
CA LYS A 479 1.92 -16.64 4.58
C LYS A 479 3.01 -17.67 4.88
N ILE A 480 3.35 -18.49 3.89
CA ILE A 480 4.46 -19.44 3.97
C ILE A 480 5.73 -18.71 3.53
N CYS A 481 6.81 -18.82 4.30
CA CYS A 481 8.08 -18.13 4.06
C CYS A 481 9.27 -19.07 4.17
N GLY A 482 10.31 -18.83 3.37
CA GLY A 482 11.54 -19.62 3.37
C GLY A 482 12.75 -18.80 2.96
N VAL A 483 13.78 -18.77 3.80
CA VAL A 483 15.08 -18.14 3.53
C VAL A 483 16.21 -19.13 3.82
N SER A 484 17.20 -19.16 2.94
CA SER A 484 18.41 -19.96 3.13
C SER A 484 19.60 -19.23 2.50
N GLN A 485 19.99 -18.11 3.11
CA GLN A 485 20.97 -17.18 2.53
C GLN A 485 21.89 -16.58 3.60
N ASP A 486 23.07 -16.13 3.19
CA ASP A 486 23.95 -15.31 4.03
C ASP A 486 23.50 -13.85 3.98
N LEU A 487 22.74 -13.42 4.99
CA LEU A 487 22.21 -12.05 5.06
C LEU A 487 23.30 -10.98 5.14
N ARG A 488 24.51 -11.32 5.61
CA ARG A 488 25.63 -10.38 5.68
C ARG A 488 26.09 -10.01 4.28
N THR A 489 26.15 -10.99 3.39
CA THR A 489 26.51 -10.77 1.98
C THR A 489 25.49 -9.87 1.31
N ILE A 490 24.20 -10.14 1.51
CA ILE A 490 23.11 -9.33 0.96
C ILE A 490 23.18 -7.88 1.48
N PHE A 491 23.33 -7.71 2.79
CA PHE A 491 23.47 -6.37 3.38
C PHE A 491 24.69 -5.64 2.79
N GLN A 492 25.84 -6.29 2.74
CA GLN A 492 27.06 -5.68 2.21
C GLN A 492 26.94 -5.30 0.73
N GLU A 493 26.32 -6.14 -0.10
CA GLU A 493 26.19 -5.92 -1.54
C GLU A 493 25.15 -4.86 -1.89
N TYR A 494 23.98 -4.87 -1.25
CA TYR A 494 22.84 -4.03 -1.64
C TYR A 494 22.68 -2.78 -0.76
N TYR A 495 23.21 -2.78 0.47
CA TYR A 495 22.99 -1.70 1.45
C TYR A 495 24.24 -0.93 1.84
N TRP A 496 25.42 -1.56 1.76
CA TRP A 496 26.66 -0.95 2.25
C TRP A 496 27.59 -0.54 1.11
N LYS A 497 28.18 -1.50 0.39
CA LYS A 497 29.18 -1.24 -0.67
C LYS A 497 28.77 -0.21 -1.73
N PRO A 498 27.51 -0.10 -2.17
CA PRO A 498 27.13 0.89 -3.18
C PRO A 498 27.31 2.34 -2.71
N TYR A 499 27.29 2.59 -1.41
CA TYR A 499 27.29 3.94 -0.84
C TYR A 499 28.63 4.27 -0.18
N LYS A 500 29.02 5.54 -0.25
CA LYS A 500 30.27 6.06 0.36
C LYS A 500 30.07 6.50 1.80
N PHE A 501 28.85 6.92 2.15
CA PHE A 501 28.51 7.46 3.45
C PHE A 501 27.21 6.83 3.98
N HIS A 502 27.22 6.41 5.23
CA HIS A 502 26.12 5.68 5.86
C HIS A 502 25.65 6.36 7.14
N VAL A 503 24.38 6.72 7.20
CA VAL A 503 23.77 7.24 8.43
C VAL A 503 22.70 6.25 8.88
N LEU A 504 22.99 5.52 9.94
CA LEU A 504 22.04 4.56 10.52
C LEU A 504 21.38 5.24 11.72
N ALA A 505 20.07 5.38 11.69
CA ALA A 505 19.25 5.90 12.75
C ALA A 505 18.21 4.87 13.18
N GLY A 506 17.87 4.89 14.45
CA GLY A 506 16.85 4.01 15.02
C GLY A 506 17.20 3.57 16.42
N THR A 507 16.19 3.10 17.12
CA THR A 507 16.32 2.43 18.40
C THR A 507 16.79 1.01 18.15
N ALA A 508 18.09 0.81 17.89
CA ALA A 508 18.67 -0.53 17.82
C ALA A 508 18.17 -1.32 19.04
N LEU A 509 17.29 -2.32 18.81
CA LEU A 509 16.55 -3.08 19.82
C LEU A 509 17.41 -3.23 21.06
N VAL A 510 17.09 -2.40 22.06
CA VAL A 510 17.84 -2.14 23.30
C VAL A 510 19.19 -2.84 23.33
N LEU A 511 20.27 -2.06 23.13
CA LEU A 511 21.65 -2.42 23.46
C LEU A 511 21.71 -2.96 24.90
N GLY A 512 21.29 -4.21 25.10
CA GLY A 512 21.47 -4.93 26.34
C GLY A 512 22.97 -5.10 26.56
N LYS A 513 23.36 -6.12 27.31
CA LYS A 513 24.80 -6.37 27.56
C LYS A 513 25.67 -6.49 26.29
N SER A 514 25.06 -6.76 25.13
CA SER A 514 25.74 -7.01 23.85
C SER A 514 26.00 -5.78 22.97
N GLN A 515 25.49 -4.58 23.31
CA GLN A 515 25.72 -3.36 22.53
C GLN A 515 25.61 -3.57 20.98
N THR A 516 26.55 -3.04 20.18
CA THR A 516 26.55 -3.13 18.71
C THR A 516 27.00 -4.51 18.19
N GLN A 517 27.32 -5.49 19.06
CA GLN A 517 27.84 -6.79 18.64
C GLN A 517 26.85 -7.56 17.78
N PHE A 518 25.54 -7.45 18.05
CA PHE A 518 24.51 -8.07 17.20
C PHE A 518 24.59 -7.52 15.78
N LEU A 519 24.67 -6.19 15.64
CA LEU A 519 24.76 -5.53 14.34
C LEU A 519 26.02 -5.97 13.59
N GLN A 520 27.15 -6.11 14.27
CA GLN A 520 28.39 -6.66 13.70
C GLN A 520 28.24 -8.13 13.27
N GLN A 521 27.59 -8.96 14.08
CA GLN A 521 27.39 -10.37 13.77
C GLN A 521 26.47 -10.59 12.55
N TYR A 522 25.36 -9.85 12.48
CA TYR A 522 24.32 -10.06 11.47
C TYR A 522 24.52 -9.25 10.19
N PHE A 523 25.20 -8.10 10.25
CA PHE A 523 25.43 -7.22 9.10
C PHE A 523 26.91 -6.99 8.76
N SER A 524 27.83 -7.50 9.59
CA SER A 524 29.28 -7.33 9.41
C SER A 524 29.69 -5.86 9.31
N PHE A 525 29.13 -5.01 10.17
CA PHE A 525 29.53 -3.60 10.23
C PHE A 525 31.03 -3.45 10.50
N PRO A 526 31.70 -2.45 9.88
CA PRO A 526 33.08 -2.14 10.17
C PRO A 526 33.30 -1.85 11.66
N GLU A 527 34.45 -2.27 12.19
CA GLU A 527 34.86 -1.90 13.54
C GLU A 527 35.03 -0.38 13.65
N GLY A 528 34.58 0.21 14.77
CA GLY A 528 34.81 1.63 15.09
C GLY A 528 33.77 2.63 14.58
N LEU A 529 32.60 2.20 14.11
CA LEU A 529 31.50 3.09 13.71
C LEU A 529 31.11 4.04 14.87
N PRO A 530 31.20 5.38 14.70
CA PRO A 530 30.86 6.33 15.75
C PRO A 530 29.38 6.24 16.14
N PHE A 531 29.12 6.08 17.44
CA PHE A 531 27.78 6.12 18.01
C PHE A 531 27.48 7.51 18.59
N ARG A 532 26.36 8.12 18.18
CA ARG A 532 25.88 9.40 18.73
C ARG A 532 24.47 9.25 19.29
N ARG A 533 24.27 9.73 20.51
CA ARG A 533 22.95 9.86 21.12
C ARG A 533 22.30 11.18 20.73
N ASP A 534 21.05 11.13 20.28
CA ASP A 534 20.25 12.34 20.05
C ASP A 534 19.85 12.97 21.41
N PRO A 535 20.10 14.27 21.64
CA PRO A 535 19.77 14.90 22.91
C PRO A 535 18.26 15.13 23.11
N ARG A 536 17.45 15.00 22.06
CA ARG A 536 15.99 15.12 22.18
C ARG A 536 15.45 13.95 23.00
N SER A 537 14.46 14.21 23.86
CA SER A 537 13.80 13.13 24.61
C SER A 537 13.33 12.05 23.64
N PRO A 538 13.54 10.76 23.95
CA PRO A 538 12.83 9.71 23.22
C PRO A 538 11.34 10.05 23.30
N LYS A 539 10.69 10.22 22.13
CA LYS A 539 9.24 10.28 22.10
C LYS A 539 8.79 8.92 22.57
N ARG A 540 7.93 8.86 23.60
CA ARG A 540 7.46 7.56 24.10
C ARG A 540 6.93 6.77 22.92
N VAL A 541 7.55 5.62 22.65
CA VAL A 541 7.02 4.61 21.75
C VAL A 541 5.71 4.15 22.37
N TYR A 542 4.60 4.78 21.96
CA TYR A 542 3.42 4.00 21.74
C TYR A 542 3.76 3.18 20.51
N LEU A 543 3.96 1.88 20.71
CA LEU A 543 3.90 0.94 19.61
C LEU A 543 2.59 1.28 18.88
N PRO A 544 2.63 1.72 17.61
CA PRO A 544 1.40 1.78 16.86
C PRO A 544 0.81 0.38 16.96
N HIS A 545 -0.44 0.29 17.41
CA HIS A 545 -1.17 -0.96 17.30
C HIS A 545 -1.22 -1.29 15.82
N LEU A 546 -0.44 -2.28 15.41
CA LEU A 546 -0.69 -3.01 14.18
C LEU A 546 -0.66 -4.49 14.47
N PHE A 547 0.32 -4.99 15.21
CA PHE A 547 0.39 -6.38 15.68
C PHE A 547 1.41 -6.39 16.82
N MET A 548 1.00 -6.06 18.06
CA MET A 548 1.94 -5.92 19.17
C MET A 548 2.66 -7.24 19.48
N LEU A 549 3.89 -7.36 18.95
CA LEU A 549 5.09 -7.86 19.63
C LEU A 549 4.86 -8.92 20.73
N VAL A 550 4.75 -10.19 20.34
CA VAL A 550 5.54 -11.27 20.97
C VAL A 550 5.79 -12.38 19.94
N SER A 551 6.66 -12.15 18.96
CA SER A 551 7.49 -13.27 18.53
C SER A 551 8.41 -13.58 19.71
N LYS A 552 8.08 -14.58 20.52
CA LYS A 552 9.14 -15.29 21.23
C LYS A 552 10.06 -15.78 20.13
N LEU A 553 11.24 -15.18 20.00
CA LEU A 553 12.38 -15.82 19.36
C LEU A 553 12.44 -17.25 19.92
N PRO A 554 12.30 -18.24 19.03
CA PRO A 554 13.48 -18.94 18.64
C PRO A 554 13.53 -18.99 17.12
N ILE A 555 14.36 -18.14 16.52
CA ILE A 555 15.15 -18.65 15.41
C ILE A 555 15.93 -19.79 16.05
N CYS A 556 15.64 -21.04 15.65
CA CYS A 556 16.37 -22.19 16.13
C CYS A 556 17.86 -21.95 15.85
N TYR A 557 18.60 -21.54 16.88
CA TYR A 557 20.05 -21.63 16.89
C TYR A 557 20.37 -23.12 16.97
N THR A 558 20.71 -23.71 15.84
CA THR A 558 21.61 -24.86 15.79
C THR A 558 22.81 -24.51 14.95
#